data_AF-A0ABC9YVH2-F1
#
_entry.id   AF-A0ABC9YVH2-F1
#
_cell.length_a   1.000
_cell.length_b   1.000
_cell.length_c   1.000
_cell.angle_alpha   90.00
_cell.angle_beta   90.00
_cell.angle_gamma   90.00
#
_symmetry.space_group_name_H-M   'P 1'
#
loop_
_entity.id
_entity.type
_entity.pdbx_description
1 polymer ?
#
loop_
_entity_poly.entity_id
_entity_poly.type
_entity_poly.pdbx_seq_one_letter_code
_entity_poly.pdbx_strand_id
1 'polypeptide(L)'
;MGFRYNAALDTIDIGGRDLGASQKFRNLLKEERVSFVVDDIKSVQPWEVRCLEIRGAAQALRDVEPFYPGLSPELIRITPERVIGFGI
;
A
#
# COMPACT_ATOMS: atom_id res chain seq x y z
N MET A 1 -0.81 6.30 8.55
CA MET A 1 -0.58 5.18 7.60
C MET A 1 0.54 5.63 6.70
N GLY A 2 1.49 4.76 6.37
CA GLY A 2 2.56 5.07 5.43
C GLY A 2 2.74 3.91 4.46
N PHE A 3 3.28 4.18 3.28
CA PHE A 3 3.65 3.15 2.32
C PHE A 3 5.01 3.47 1.71
N ARG A 4 5.66 2.45 1.15
CA ARG A 4 6.85 2.59 0.30
C ARG A 4 6.82 1.57 -0.82
N TYR A 5 7.48 1.90 -1.93
CA TYR A 5 7.89 0.89 -2.90
C TYR A 5 9.20 0.25 -2.42
N ASN A 6 9.22 -1.08 -2.34
CA ASN A 6 10.37 -1.88 -1.98
C ASN A 6 10.97 -2.49 -3.26
N ALA A 7 11.92 -1.77 -3.86
CA ALA A 7 12.52 -2.16 -5.13
C ALA A 7 13.25 -3.51 -5.11
N ALA A 8 13.75 -3.95 -3.95
CA ALA A 8 14.45 -5.23 -3.84
C ALA A 8 13.52 -6.44 -4.00
N LEU A 9 12.25 -6.27 -3.64
CA LEU A 9 11.22 -7.32 -3.72
C LEU A 9 10.18 -7.04 -4.80
N ASP A 10 10.26 -5.87 -5.44
CA ASP A 10 9.25 -5.34 -6.34
C ASP A 10 7.84 -5.30 -5.70
N THR A 11 7.76 -4.89 -4.43
CA THR A 11 6.51 -4.86 -3.66
C THR A 11 6.13 -3.47 -3.17
N ILE A 12 4.86 -3.29 -2.82
CA ILE A 12 4.40 -2.16 -2.01
C ILE A 12 4.30 -2.61 -0.56
N ASP A 13 5.02 -1.93 0.33
CA ASP A 13 5.02 -2.16 1.77
C ASP A 13 4.15 -1.09 2.44
N ILE A 14 3.12 -1.50 3.19
CA ILE A 14 2.18 -0.62 3.91
C ILE A 14 2.32 -0.84 5.42
N GLY A 15 2.51 0.25 6.16
CA GLY A 15 2.64 0.29 7.61
C GLY A 15 1.61 1.21 8.29
N GLY A 16 1.34 0.97 9.58
CA GLY A 16 0.48 1.80 10.42
C GLY A 16 0.91 1.80 11.88
N ARG A 17 0.31 2.63 12.73
CA ARG A 17 0.64 2.70 14.18
C ARG A 17 0.12 1.50 14.97
N ASP A 18 -0.99 0.90 14.54
CA ASP A 18 -1.61 -0.28 15.13
C ASP A 18 -2.21 -1.12 14.00
N LEU A 19 -1.32 -1.56 13.09
CA LEU A 19 -1.74 -2.19 11.85
C LEU A 19 -2.35 -3.57 12.11
N GLY A 20 -1.81 -4.35 13.06
CA GLY A 20 -2.35 -5.65 13.46
C GLY A 20 -3.81 -5.62 13.93
N ALA A 21 -4.24 -4.55 14.62
CA ALA A 21 -5.62 -4.37 15.05
C ALA A 21 -6.53 -3.72 13.99
N SER A 22 -6.02 -3.42 12.80
CA SER A 22 -6.82 -2.81 11.74
C SER A 22 -7.71 -3.83 11.01
N GLN A 23 -8.85 -3.37 10.50
CA GLN A 23 -9.73 -4.21 9.69
C GLN A 23 -9.03 -4.68 8.40
N LYS A 24 -8.27 -3.81 7.73
CA LYS A 24 -7.53 -4.17 6.50
C LYS A 24 -6.56 -5.32 6.73
N PHE A 25 -5.85 -5.34 7.86
CA PHE A 25 -4.90 -6.41 8.19
C PHE A 25 -5.63 -7.73 8.48
N ARG A 26 -6.73 -7.68 9.24
CA ARG A 26 -7.54 -8.89 9.51
C ARG A 26 -8.26 -9.42 8.27
N ASN A 27 -8.66 -8.57 7.34
CA ASN A 27 -9.32 -8.98 6.12
C ASN A 27 -8.40 -9.83 5.22
N LEU A 28 -7.08 -9.57 5.24
CA LEU A 28 -6.09 -10.37 4.51
C LEU A 28 -6.00 -11.82 4.97
N LEU A 29 -6.52 -12.16 6.15
CA LEU A 29 -6.62 -13.55 6.60
C LEU A 29 -7.71 -14.35 5.84
N LYS A 30 -8.55 -13.67 5.06
CA LYS A 30 -9.69 -14.27 4.35
C LYS A 30 -9.60 -14.10 2.84
N GLU A 31 -9.02 -12.98 2.38
CA GLU A 31 -8.87 -12.65 0.98
C GLU A 31 -7.57 -11.89 0.79
N GLU A 32 -6.67 -12.44 0.00
CA GLU A 32 -5.35 -11.87 -0.27
C GLU A 32 -5.38 -10.85 -1.40
N ARG A 33 -6.40 -10.89 -2.26
CA ARG A 33 -6.52 -9.97 -3.40
C ARG A 33 -6.87 -8.57 -2.91
N VAL A 34 -6.06 -7.61 -3.31
CA VAL A 34 -6.23 -6.21 -2.94
C VAL A 34 -6.16 -5.28 -4.15
N SER A 35 -6.70 -4.08 -3.94
CA SER A 35 -6.41 -2.91 -4.77
C SER A 35 -5.85 -1.81 -3.85
N PHE A 36 -4.71 -1.26 -4.23
CA PHE A 36 -4.05 -0.14 -3.56
C PHE A 36 -4.04 1.05 -4.51
N VAL A 37 -4.60 2.17 -4.04
CA VAL A 37 -4.76 3.38 -4.86
C VAL A 37 -3.91 4.50 -4.28
N VAL A 38 -3.17 5.19 -5.15
CA VAL A 38 -2.44 6.41 -4.84
C VAL A 38 -2.88 7.49 -5.82
N ASP A 39 -3.42 8.58 -5.30
CA ASP A 39 -3.85 9.73 -6.08
C ASP A 39 -3.26 11.03 -5.53
N ASP A 40 -3.07 12.00 -6.42
CA ASP A 40 -2.78 13.39 -6.05
C ASP A 40 -3.33 14.39 -7.08
N ILE A 41 -3.30 15.67 -6.71
CA ILE A 41 -3.61 16.79 -7.59
C ILE A 41 -2.28 17.34 -8.12
N LYS A 42 -1.99 17.08 -9.40
CA LYS A 42 -0.76 17.51 -10.06
C LYS A 42 -0.74 19.03 -10.27
N SER A 43 -1.89 19.64 -10.59
CA SER A 43 -2.04 21.09 -10.70
C SER A 43 -3.48 21.51 -10.43
N VAL A 44 -3.66 22.69 -9.85
CA VAL A 44 -4.98 23.33 -9.66
C VAL A 44 -5.30 24.35 -10.76
N GLN A 45 -4.30 24.78 -11.54
CA GLN A 45 -4.47 25.68 -12.68
C GLN A 45 -3.38 25.42 -13.75
N PRO A 46 -3.69 24.75 -14.87
CA PRO A 46 -4.96 24.07 -15.18
C PRO A 46 -5.26 22.93 -14.20
N TRP A 47 -6.52 22.51 -14.08
CA TRP A 47 -6.90 21.40 -13.20
C TRP A 47 -6.41 20.06 -13.76
N GLU A 48 -5.47 19.42 -13.07
CA GLU A 48 -4.89 18.12 -13.44
C GLU A 48 -4.82 17.20 -12.23
N VAL A 49 -5.45 16.03 -12.32
CA VAL A 49 -5.41 14.98 -11.31
C VAL A 49 -4.75 13.74 -11.90
N ARG A 50 -4.03 12.98 -11.08
CA ARG A 50 -3.45 11.70 -11.50
C ARG A 50 -3.63 10.63 -10.43
N CYS A 51 -3.64 9.39 -10.88
CA CYS A 51 -3.89 8.24 -10.02
C CYS A 51 -3.19 6.99 -10.55
N LEU A 52 -2.77 6.15 -9.61
CA LEU A 52 -2.35 4.77 -9.82
C LEU A 52 -3.27 3.83 -9.04
N GLU A 53 -3.90 2.89 -9.74
CA GLU A 53 -4.54 1.71 -9.13
C GLU A 53 -3.60 0.51 -9.31
N ILE A 54 -3.20 -0.10 -8.19
CA ILE A 54 -2.33 -1.26 -8.15
C ILE A 54 -3.13 -2.45 -7.62
N ARG A 55 -3.34 -3.46 -8.45
CA ARG A 55 -3.98 -4.73 -8.07
C ARG A 55 -2.93 -5.81 -7.89
N GLY A 56 -3.15 -6.70 -6.94
CA GLY A 56 -2.30 -7.86 -6.73
C GLY A 56 -2.69 -8.64 -5.48
N ALA A 57 -1.78 -9.53 -5.06
CA ALA A 57 -1.91 -10.31 -3.84
C ALA A 57 -1.16 -9.64 -2.68
N ALA A 58 -1.69 -9.74 -1.48
CA ALA A 58 -1.11 -9.15 -0.28
C ALA A 58 -0.97 -10.11 0.88
N GLN A 59 0.10 -9.93 1.65
CA GLN A 59 0.43 -10.69 2.84
C GLN A 59 0.39 -9.80 4.07
N ALA A 60 -0.19 -10.32 5.15
CA ALA A 60 -0.20 -9.71 6.47
C ALA A 60 0.97 -10.28 7.30
N LEU A 61 2.08 -9.55 7.36
CA LEU A 61 3.29 -9.94 8.07
C LEU A 61 3.33 -9.35 9.48
N ARG A 62 3.95 -10.07 10.40
CA ARG A 62 4.22 -9.64 11.79
C ARG A 62 5.72 -9.70 12.05
N ASP A 63 6.14 -9.05 13.13
CA ASP A 63 7.53 -9.03 13.60
C ASP A 63 8.50 -8.49 12.53
N VAL A 64 8.04 -7.51 11.75
CA VAL A 64 8.83 -6.85 10.70
C VAL A 64 9.43 -5.56 11.25
N GLU A 65 10.72 -5.34 11.00
CA GLU A 65 11.39 -4.07 11.33
C GLU A 65 10.69 -2.90 10.62
N PRO A 66 10.18 -1.89 11.36
CA PRO A 66 9.40 -0.83 10.75
C PRO A 66 10.24 0.09 9.87
N PHE A 67 9.74 0.39 8.66
CA PHE A 67 10.46 1.22 7.69
C PHE A 67 10.35 2.74 7.94
N TYR A 68 9.56 3.16 8.92
CA TYR A 68 9.51 4.52 9.44
C TYR A 68 9.31 4.50 10.97
N PRO A 69 9.84 5.50 11.70
CA PRO A 69 9.58 5.64 13.13
C PRO A 69 8.08 5.76 13.45
N GLY A 70 7.63 5.07 14.51
CA GLY A 70 6.25 5.13 15.00
C GLY A 70 5.25 4.21 14.27
N LEU A 71 5.73 3.36 13.36
CA LEU A 71 4.97 2.25 12.81
C LEU A 71 5.03 1.03 13.75
N SER A 72 3.95 0.26 13.81
CA SER A 72 3.89 -1.03 14.50
C SER A 72 4.67 -2.11 13.73
N PRO A 73 5.05 -3.22 14.38
CA PRO A 73 5.85 -4.28 13.74
C PRO A 73 5.04 -5.19 12.80
N GLU A 74 3.86 -4.74 12.34
CA GLU A 74 3.11 -5.42 11.29
C GLU A 74 3.21 -4.68 9.96
N LEU A 75 3.23 -5.46 8.88
CA LEU A 75 3.36 -4.97 7.53
C LEU A 75 2.33 -5.63 6.63
N ILE A 76 1.66 -4.84 5.79
CA ILE A 76 0.96 -5.39 4.61
C ILE A 76 1.91 -5.26 3.43
N ARG A 77 2.30 -6.39 2.83
CA ARG A 77 3.13 -6.43 1.63
C ARG A 77 2.28 -6.82 0.44
N ILE A 78 2.27 -6.00 -0.60
CA ILE A 78 1.52 -6.24 -1.85
C ILE A 78 2.52 -6.57 -2.96
N THR A 79 2.32 -7.71 -3.62
CA THR A 79 2.99 -8.05 -4.88
C THR A 79 2.10 -7.57 -6.03
N PRO A 80 2.50 -6.53 -6.79
CA PRO A 80 1.71 -6.00 -7.90
C PRO A 80 1.57 -7.03 -9.03
N GLU A 81 0.36 -7.14 -9.57
CA GLU A 81 0.05 -7.95 -10.76
C GLU A 81 -0.46 -7.08 -11.91
N ARG A 82 -1.13 -5.97 -11.59
CA ARG A 82 -1.63 -5.02 -12.58
C ARG A 82 -1.55 -3.60 -12.04
N VAL A 83 -0.97 -2.72 -12.84
CA VAL A 83 -0.89 -1.28 -12.57
C VAL A 83 -1.72 -0.56 -13.63
N ILE A 84 -2.64 0.30 -13.19
CA ILE A 84 -3.52 1.08 -14.05
C ILE A 84 -3.25 2.55 -13.74
N GLY A 85 -2.97 3.33 -14.77
CA GLY A 85 -2.73 4.76 -14.68
C GLY A 85 -3.88 5.59 -15.21
N PHE A 86 -4.11 6.74 -14.58
CA PHE A 86 -5.00 7.78 -15.06
C PHE A 86 -4.32 9.14 -14.90
N GLY A 87 -4.34 9.98 -15.94
CA GLY A 87 -3.74 11.32 -15.89
C GLY A 87 -2.20 11.35 -15.78
N ILE A 88 -1.54 10.25 -16.15
CA ILE A 88 -0.08 10.07 -16.21
C ILE A 88 0.36 9.61 -17.59
#